data_AF-A0A961I1I4-F1
#
_entry.id   AF-A0A961I1I4-F1
#
_cell.length_a   1.000
_cell.length_b   1.000
_cell.length_c   1.000
_cell.angle_alpha   90.00
_cell.angle_beta   90.00
_cell.angle_gamma   90.00
#
_symmetry.space_group_name_H-M   'P 1'
#
loop_
_entity.id
_entity.type
_entity.pdbx_description
1 polymer ?
#
loop_
_entity_poly.entity_id
_entity_poly.type
_entity_poly.pdbx_seq_one_letter_code
_entity_poly.pdbx_strand_id
1 'polypeptide(L)' 'RCFYCLVAHGAAVRQLSGDPMLGEMLVMNYRVAPLDARQRAMLDFAALITTASATIEESHRQGLRDVGFSDRDIWD' A
#
# COMPACT_ATOMS: atom_id res chain seq x y z
N ARG A 1 0.50 13.78 5.58
CA ARG A 1 1.89 14.00 5.14
C ARG A 1 2.78 14.03 6.37
N CYS A 2 3.58 12.99 6.62
CA CYS A 2 4.41 12.87 7.81
C CYS A 2 5.89 12.83 7.43
N PHE A 3 6.64 13.90 7.70
CA PHE A 3 8.06 14.00 7.34
C PHE A 3 8.90 12.86 7.92
N TYR A 4 8.74 12.59 9.22
CA TYR A 4 9.50 11.55 9.91
C TYR A 4 9.29 10.16 9.27
N CYS A 5 8.02 9.77 9.06
CA CYS A 5 7.69 8.47 8.47
C CYS A 5 8.18 8.35 7.03
N LEU A 6 8.07 9.42 6.22
CA LEU A 6 8.53 9.38 4.83
C LEU A 6 10.05 9.21 4.75
N VAL A 7 10.81 9.85 5.64
CA VAL A 7 12.28 9.68 5.68
C VAL A 7 12.64 8.26 6.14
N ALA A 8 12.08 7.81 7.27
CA ALA A 8 12.45 6.53 7.87
C ALA A 8 11.95 5.32 7.06
N HIS A 9 10.66 5.27 6.71
CA HIS A 9 10.10 4.15 5.98
C HIS A 9 10.40 4.21 4.48
N GLY A 10 10.61 5.40 3.90
CA GLY A 10 11.17 5.52 2.55
C GLY A 10 12.56 4.87 2.47
N ALA A 11 13.42 5.10 3.48
CA ALA A 11 14.71 4.41 3.57
C ALA A 11 14.55 2.88 3.68
N ALA A 12 13.61 2.40 4.49
CA ALA A 12 13.33 0.98 4.60
C ALA A 12 12.88 0.35 3.27
N VAL A 13 12.00 1.00 2.51
CA VAL A 13 11.58 0.51 1.19
C VAL A 13 12.78 0.40 0.26
N ARG A 14 13.62 1.45 0.17
CA ARG A 14 14.82 1.42 -0.69
C ARG A 14 15.78 0.30 -0.29
N GLN A 15 15.96 0.08 1.01
CA GLN A 15 16.85 -0.96 1.52
C GLN A 15 16.31 -2.38 1.25
N LEU A 16 15.02 -2.63 1.50
CA LEU A 16 14.43 -3.96 1.37
C LEU A 16 14.18 -4.37 -0.08
N SER A 17 13.81 -3.41 -0.95
CA SER A 17 13.58 -3.68 -2.37
C SER A 17 14.86 -3.71 -3.19
N GLY A 18 15.94 -3.07 -2.73
CA GLY A 18 17.12 -2.80 -3.55
C GLY A 18 16.87 -1.80 -4.69
N ASP A 19 15.69 -1.18 -4.75
CA ASP A 19 15.28 -0.21 -5.77
C ASP A 19 15.02 1.17 -5.13
N PRO A 20 15.98 2.11 -5.26
CA PRO A 20 15.79 3.48 -4.80
C PRO A 20 14.59 4.19 -5.43
N MET A 21 14.29 3.90 -6.70
CA MET A 21 13.23 4.56 -7.46
C MET A 21 11.86 4.16 -6.92
N LEU A 22 11.66 2.89 -6.56
CA LEU A 22 10.44 2.43 -5.92
C LEU A 22 10.14 3.20 -4.62
N GLY A 23 11.18 3.44 -3.79
CA GLY A 23 11.04 4.24 -2.58
C GLY A 23 10.50 5.65 -2.85
N GLU A 24 11.04 6.34 -3.84
CA GLU A 24 10.59 7.68 -4.21
C GLU A 24 9.18 7.69 -4.82
N MET A 25 8.84 6.67 -5.63
CA MET A 25 7.49 6.52 -6.17
C MET A 25 6.46 6.34 -5.04
N LEU A 26 6.73 5.49 -4.04
CA LEU A 26 5.82 5.29 -2.91
C LEU A 26 5.69 6.55 -2.02
N VAL A 27 6.77 7.31 -1.84
CA VAL A 27 6.76 8.58 -1.09
C VAL A 27 5.92 9.66 -1.78
N MET A 28 6.03 9.78 -3.10
CA MET A 28 5.43 10.88 -3.87
C MET A 28 4.01 10.55 -4.34
N ASN A 29 3.83 9.41 -5.00
CA ASN A 29 2.55 8.93 -5.50
C ASN A 29 2.64 7.43 -5.85
N TYR A 30 2.24 6.55 -4.94
CA TYR A 30 2.33 5.09 -5.15
C TYR A 30 1.67 4.59 -6.44
N ARG A 31 0.73 5.35 -7.03
CA ARG A 31 0.02 4.99 -8.27
C ARG A 31 0.92 4.98 -9.50
N VAL A 32 2.08 5.63 -9.47
CA VAL A 32 3.05 5.60 -10.58
C VAL A 32 4.01 4.42 -10.48
N ALA A 33 4.03 3.70 -9.35
CA ALA A 33 4.89 2.54 -9.19
C ALA A 33 4.38 1.37 -10.04
N PRO A 34 5.27 0.66 -10.77
CA PRO A 34 4.92 -0.51 -11.57
C PRO A 34 4.69 -1.74 -10.68
N LEU A 35 3.62 -1.70 -9.89
CA LEU A 35 3.26 -2.74 -8.94
C LEU A 35 2.45 -3.85 -9.60
N ASP A 36 2.58 -5.07 -9.09
CA ASP A 36 1.66 -6.14 -9.44
C ASP A 36 0.24 -5.87 -8.89
N ALA A 37 -0.74 -6.65 -9.34
CA ALA A 37 -2.13 -6.48 -8.95
C ALA A 37 -2.34 -6.65 -7.43
N ARG A 38 -1.57 -7.53 -6.79
CA ARG A 38 -1.69 -7.83 -5.35
C ARG A 38 -1.20 -6.65 -4.52
N GLN A 39 -0.01 -6.13 -4.81
CA GLN A 39 0.56 -4.96 -4.16
C GLN A 39 -0.29 -3.72 -4.41
N ARG A 40 -0.79 -3.53 -5.63
CA ARG A 40 -1.65 -2.40 -5.96
C ARG A 40 -2.95 -2.41 -5.16
N ALA A 41 -3.63 -3.55 -5.08
CA ALA A 41 -4.86 -3.69 -4.31
C ALA A 41 -4.64 -3.41 -2.81
N MET A 42 -3.54 -3.90 -2.23
CA MET A 42 -3.16 -3.63 -0.84
C MET A 42 -2.99 -2.13 -0.58
N LEU A 43 -2.27 -1.41 -1.46
CA LEU A 43 -2.06 0.02 -1.29
C LEU A 43 -3.32 0.85 -1.54
N ASP A 44 -4.17 0.45 -2.50
CA ASP A 44 -5.46 1.11 -2.73
C ASP A 44 -6.38 0.96 -1.51
N PHE A 45 -6.40 -0.21 -0.87
CA PHE A 45 -7.14 -0.44 0.37
C PHE A 45 -6.57 0.37 1.54
N ALA A 46 -5.24 0.37 1.73
CA ALA A 46 -4.59 1.18 2.76
C ALA A 46 -4.84 2.69 2.59
N ALA A 47 -4.83 3.17 1.34
CA ALA A 47 -5.15 4.55 1.00
C ALA A 47 -6.62 4.88 1.34
N LEU A 48 -7.56 3.99 1.04
CA LEU A 48 -8.98 4.18 1.36
C LEU A 48 -9.23 4.21 2.87
N ILE A 49 -8.61 3.30 3.64
CA ILE A 49 -8.69 3.34 5.11
C ILE A 49 -8.13 4.66 5.66
N THR A 50 -7.01 5.12 5.11
CA THR A 50 -6.35 6.36 5.57
C THR A 50 -7.23 7.60 5.35
N THR A 51 -8.01 7.65 4.27
CA THR A 51 -8.79 8.84 3.90
C THR A 51 -10.27 8.76 4.28
N ALA A 52 -10.86 7.56 4.32
CA ALA A 52 -12.28 7.34 4.47
C ALA A 52 -12.62 5.95 5.07
N SER A 53 -11.95 5.54 6.15
CA SER A 53 -12.20 4.23 6.80
C SER A 53 -13.67 3.91 7.09
N ALA A 54 -14.51 4.91 7.36
CA ALA A 54 -15.93 4.74 7.60
C ALA A 54 -16.74 4.26 6.38
N THR A 55 -16.18 4.34 5.16
CA THR A 55 -16.83 3.89 3.92
C THR A 55 -16.43 2.46 3.54
N ILE A 56 -15.66 1.76 4.39
CA ILE A 56 -15.20 0.40 4.10
C ILE A 56 -16.36 -0.61 4.21
N GLU A 57 -16.79 -1.07 3.04
CA GLU A 57 -17.73 -2.17 2.85
C GLU A 57 -17.06 -3.54 2.59
N GLU A 58 -17.86 -4.61 2.55
CA GLU A 58 -17.40 -5.99 2.26
C GLU A 58 -16.81 -6.15 0.86
N SER A 59 -17.30 -5.38 -0.10
CA SER A 59 -16.77 -5.35 -1.48
C SER A 59 -15.28 -4.99 -1.52
N HIS A 60 -14.81 -4.11 -0.63
CA HIS A 60 -13.39 -3.76 -0.56
C HIS A 60 -12.53 -4.91 -0.04
N ARG A 61 -13.01 -5.64 0.98
CA ARG A 61 -12.33 -6.84 1.49
C ARG A 61 -12.34 -7.96 0.44
N GLN A 62 -13.45 -8.12 -0.28
CA GLN A 62 -13.53 -9.07 -1.37
C GLN A 62 -12.52 -8.77 -2.47
N GLY A 63 -12.32 -7.49 -2.85
CA GLY A 63 -11.30 -7.11 -3.82
C GLY A 63 -9.87 -7.51 -3.41
N LEU A 64 -9.56 -7.57 -2.11
CA LEU A 64 -8.29 -8.12 -1.62
C LEU A 64 -8.24 -9.66 -1.75
N ARG A 65 -9.33 -10.36 -1.43
CA ARG A 65 -9.40 -11.83 -1.60
C ARG A 65 -9.24 -12.24 -3.05
N ASP A 66 -9.80 -11.48 -3.98
CA ASP A 66 -9.73 -11.74 -5.42
C ASP A 66 -8.30 -11.71 -5.96
N VAL A 67 -7.38 -10.99 -5.29
CA VAL A 67 -5.95 -10.97 -5.61
C VAL A 67 -5.10 -11.86 -4.68
N GLY A 68 -5.75 -12.74 -3.93
CA GLY A 68 -5.11 -13.81 -3.15
C GLY A 68 -4.69 -13.44 -1.73
N PHE A 69 -5.29 -12.41 -1.12
CA PHE A 69 -5.15 -12.17 0.32
C PHE A 69 -6.12 -13.05 1.12
N SER A 70 -5.61 -13.68 2.17
CA SER A 70 -6.43 -14.36 3.19
C SER A 70 -7.02 -13.34 4.17
N ASP A 71 -8.05 -13.72 4.94
CA ASP A 71 -8.59 -12.85 6.00
C ASP A 71 -7.53 -12.48 7.05
N ARG A 72 -6.53 -13.35 7.26
CA ARG A 72 -5.38 -13.03 8.13
C ARG A 72 -4.51 -11.94 7.51
N ASP A 73 -4.27 -11.98 6.21
CA ASP A 73 -3.49 -10.95 5.53
C ASP A 73 -4.23 -9.61 5.45
N ILE A 74 -5.58 -9.62 5.39
CA ILE A 74 -6.39 -8.38 5.41
C ILE A 74 -6.31 -7.70 6.79
N TRP A 75 -6.11 -8.50 7.84
CA TRP A 75 -5.96 -8.00 9.20
C TRP A 75 -4.57 -7.38 9.46
N ASP A 76 -3.53 -7.95 8.87
CA ASP A 76 -2.13 -7.53 9.03
C ASP A 76 -1.82 -6.21 8.30
#